data_AF-A0A831SPF9-F1
#
_entry.id   AF-A0A831SPF9-F1
#
_cell.length_a   1.000
_cell.length_b   1.000
_cell.length_c   1.000
_cell.angle_alpha   90.00
_cell.angle_beta   90.00
_cell.angle_gamma   90.00
#
_symmetry.space_group_name_H-M   'P 1'
#
loop_
_entity.id
_entity.type
_entity.pdbx_description
1 polymer ?
#
loop_
_entity_poly.entity_id
_entity_poly.type
_entity_poly.pdbx_seq_one_letter_code
_entity_poly.pdbx_strand_id
1 'polypeptide(L)'
;MDNNSNGKLIALAIGGAVLMGALFFGASFLTGYQLPAENFSKIATPLQSFMGWFLLIFCSSLIIWGLGRMSSRISDKWFLSFPLSIFVIVAVMFVSLELVWEKGRTTTLDGKYIRTVGQLNAFNEGVEDFESAVDGAAPVVEETGPLPEVVLTGDELAEAEKVFQRKCTRCHAIKSVDNAIAQYRKKGEAEKIVRDMKAVPNSDISNKDVVTIVNYINTAY
;
A
#
# COMPACT_ATOMS: atom_id res chain seq x y z
N MET A 1 45.02 4.29 -25.05
CA MET A 1 43.97 4.42 -24.01
C MET A 1 44.42 3.53 -22.87
N ASP A 2 44.91 4.13 -21.80
CA ASP A 2 45.73 3.42 -20.81
C ASP A 2 44.82 2.59 -19.90
N ASN A 3 45.08 1.29 -19.77
CA ASN A 3 44.25 0.37 -18.97
C ASN A 3 44.11 0.79 -17.48
N ASN A 4 44.92 1.75 -17.03
CA ASN A 4 44.89 2.31 -15.69
C ASN A 4 43.75 3.35 -15.47
N SER A 5 43.22 3.99 -16.52
CA SER A 5 42.13 4.96 -16.39
C SER A 5 40.77 4.29 -16.14
N ASN A 6 40.56 3.10 -16.69
CA ASN A 6 39.32 2.34 -16.51
C ASN A 6 39.14 1.86 -15.06
N GLY A 7 40.24 1.43 -14.40
CA GLY A 7 40.20 1.04 -12.99
C GLY A 7 39.86 2.20 -12.05
N LYS A 8 40.36 3.41 -12.33
CA LYS A 8 40.03 4.62 -11.56
C LYS A 8 38.57 5.02 -11.71
N LEU A 9 37.99 4.88 -12.91
CA LEU A 9 36.57 5.15 -13.15
C LEU A 9 35.66 4.14 -12.44
N ILE A 10 36.03 2.85 -12.46
CA ILE A 10 35.30 1.80 -11.73
C ILE A 10 35.36 2.05 -10.22
N ALA A 11 36.54 2.39 -9.67
CA ALA A 11 36.71 2.70 -8.26
C ALA A 11 35.89 3.93 -7.83
N LEU A 12 35.85 4.98 -8.67
CA LEU A 12 35.03 6.18 -8.43
C LEU A 12 33.54 5.85 -8.43
N ALA A 13 33.07 5.02 -9.37
CA ALA A 13 31.68 4.61 -9.47
C ALA A 13 31.24 3.76 -8.26
N ILE A 14 32.07 2.80 -7.84
CA ILE A 14 31.81 1.97 -6.65
C ILE A 14 31.80 2.86 -5.40
N GLY A 15 32.79 3.75 -5.24
CA GLY A 15 32.86 4.67 -4.11
C GLY A 15 31.65 5.61 -4.03
N GLY A 16 31.23 6.16 -5.16
CA GLY A 16 30.03 7.00 -5.25
C GLY A 16 28.74 6.24 -4.90
N ALA A 17 28.59 5.00 -5.37
CA ALA A 17 27.43 4.17 -5.07
C ALA A 17 27.34 3.82 -3.57
N VAL A 18 28.47 3.48 -2.94
CA VAL A 18 28.53 3.20 -1.49
C VAL A 18 28.18 4.44 -0.68
N LEU A 19 28.73 5.60 -1.04
CA LEU A 19 28.49 6.87 -0.34
C LEU A 19 27.03 7.32 -0.47
N MET A 20 26.45 7.21 -1.67
CA MET A 20 25.02 7.52 -1.89
C MET A 20 24.10 6.53 -1.18
N GLY A 21 24.44 5.23 -1.16
CA GLY A 21 23.68 4.23 -0.41
C GLY A 21 23.69 4.48 1.09
N ALA A 22 24.85 4.86 1.65
CA ALA A 22 24.97 5.23 3.06
C ALA A 22 24.16 6.49 3.40
N LEU A 23 24.20 7.52 2.54
CA LEU A 23 23.40 8.73 2.70
C LEU A 23 21.90 8.44 2.63
N PHE A 24 21.46 7.63 1.67
CA PHE A 24 20.05 7.26 1.52
C PHE A 24 19.54 6.45 2.73
N PHE A 25 20.36 5.51 3.21
CA PHE A 25 20.06 4.73 4.40
C PHE A 25 19.99 5.61 5.65
N GLY A 26 20.96 6.51 5.86
CA GLY A 26 20.95 7.46 6.98
C GLY A 26 19.76 8.43 6.94
N ALA A 27 19.44 8.97 5.76
CA ALA A 27 18.29 9.84 5.56
C ALA A 27 16.97 9.13 5.89
N SER A 28 16.85 7.85 5.51
CA SER A 28 15.64 7.04 5.79
C SER A 28 15.37 6.91 7.30
N PHE A 29 16.41 6.83 8.14
CA PHE A 29 16.26 6.82 9.61
C PHE A 29 15.91 8.21 10.16
N LEU A 30 16.53 9.27 9.63
CA LEU A 30 16.29 10.66 10.06
C LEU A 30 14.87 11.15 9.76
N THR A 31 14.24 10.68 8.68
CA THR A 31 12.89 11.08 8.29
C THR A 31 11.77 10.34 9.05
N GLY A 32 12.11 9.49 10.03
CA GLY A 32 11.12 8.78 10.84
C GLY A 32 10.35 7.71 10.07
N TYR A 33 11.02 6.99 9.16
CA TYR A 33 10.40 5.95 8.34
C TYR A 33 9.64 4.91 9.19
N GLN A 34 8.33 4.82 8.96
CA GLN A 34 7.47 3.80 9.56
C GLN A 34 7.26 2.66 8.57
N LEU A 35 7.36 1.42 9.05
CA LEU A 35 7.15 0.24 8.24
C LEU A 35 5.65 0.07 7.94
N PRO A 36 5.28 -0.36 6.72
CA PRO A 36 3.88 -0.59 6.35
C PRO A 36 3.25 -1.80 7.08
N ALA A 37 4.06 -2.72 7.63
CA ALA A 37 3.61 -3.81 8.48
C ALA A 37 4.70 -4.23 9.48
N GLU A 38 4.30 -4.76 10.62
CA GLU A 38 5.17 -5.13 11.75
C GLU A 38 6.12 -6.30 11.44
N ASN A 39 5.80 -7.07 10.39
CA ASN A 39 6.52 -8.27 9.97
C ASN A 39 7.78 -7.96 9.15
N PHE A 40 7.96 -6.72 8.70
CA PHE A 40 9.10 -6.32 7.88
C PHE A 40 10.25 -5.83 8.75
N SER A 41 11.50 -6.15 8.38
CA SER A 41 12.64 -5.68 9.16
C SER A 41 12.96 -4.21 8.85
N LYS A 42 13.19 -3.43 9.90
CA LYS A 42 13.53 -1.99 9.82
C LYS A 42 14.82 -1.73 9.01
N ILE A 43 15.68 -2.74 8.91
CA ILE A 43 16.99 -2.65 8.25
C ILE A 43 16.92 -3.15 6.80
N ALA A 44 16.24 -4.27 6.51
CA ALA A 44 16.24 -4.84 5.16
C ALA A 44 15.38 -4.03 4.18
N THR A 45 14.32 -3.38 4.64
CA THR A 45 13.39 -2.63 3.77
C THR A 45 14.05 -1.47 3.00
N PRO A 46 14.81 -0.56 3.65
CA PRO A 46 15.56 0.47 2.93
C PRO A 46 16.71 -0.10 2.09
N LEU A 47 17.35 -1.18 2.55
CA LEU A 47 18.44 -1.82 1.82
C LEU A 47 17.95 -2.50 0.52
N GLN A 48 16.79 -3.15 0.56
CA GLN A 48 16.15 -3.77 -0.60
C GLN A 48 15.72 -2.73 -1.63
N SER A 49 15.22 -1.58 -1.16
CA SER A 49 14.89 -0.45 -2.03
C SER A 49 16.13 0.11 -2.72
N PHE A 50 17.22 0.36 -1.97
CA PHE A 50 18.50 0.77 -2.54
C PHE A 50 19.05 -0.26 -3.53
N MET A 51 19.00 -1.56 -3.19
CA MET A 51 19.47 -2.65 -4.04
C MET A 51 18.71 -2.69 -5.37
N GLY A 52 17.38 -2.48 -5.34
CA GLY A 52 16.56 -2.40 -6.55
C GLY A 52 16.97 -1.25 -7.48
N TRP A 53 17.15 -0.05 -6.92
CA TRP A 53 17.63 1.11 -7.69
C TRP A 53 19.05 0.92 -8.21
N PHE A 54 19.96 0.40 -7.39
CA PHE A 54 21.32 0.08 -7.80
C PHE A 54 21.34 -0.91 -8.96
N LEU A 55 20.59 -2.01 -8.86
CA LEU A 55 20.52 -3.05 -9.88
C LEU A 55 19.95 -2.50 -11.20
N LEU A 56 18.94 -1.65 -11.14
CA LEU A 56 18.36 -0.99 -12.31
C LEU A 56 19.39 -0.10 -13.02
N ILE A 57 20.11 0.74 -12.27
CA ILE A 57 21.14 1.64 -12.82
C ILE A 57 22.31 0.82 -13.36
N PHE A 58 22.73 -0.22 -12.65
CA PHE A 58 23.82 -1.10 -13.05
C PHE A 58 23.50 -1.87 -14.34
N CYS A 59 22.33 -2.50 -14.42
CA CYS A 59 21.87 -3.19 -15.63
C CYS A 59 21.73 -2.22 -16.81
N SER A 60 21.18 -1.02 -16.58
CA SER A 60 21.10 0.01 -17.61
C SER A 60 22.49 0.43 -18.12
N SER A 61 23.45 0.58 -17.21
CA SER A 61 24.84 0.92 -17.55
C SER A 61 25.53 -0.18 -18.36
N LEU A 62 25.28 -1.46 -18.04
CA LEU A 62 25.78 -2.60 -18.81
C LEU A 62 25.17 -2.66 -20.21
N ILE A 63 23.88 -2.38 -20.35
CA ILE A 63 23.21 -2.31 -21.65
C ILE A 63 23.81 -1.19 -22.50
N ILE A 64 24.00 0.01 -21.95
CA ILE A 64 24.62 1.15 -22.64
C ILE A 64 26.06 0.81 -23.05
N TRP A 65 26.84 0.21 -22.16
CA TRP A 65 28.21 -0.23 -22.47
C TRP A 65 28.23 -1.30 -23.57
N GLY A 66 27.32 -2.27 -23.52
CA GLY A 66 27.16 -3.31 -24.53
C GLY A 66 26.77 -2.74 -25.90
N LEU A 67 25.77 -1.86 -25.95
CA LEU A 67 25.34 -1.17 -27.17
C LEU A 67 26.43 -0.24 -27.72
N GLY A 68 27.15 0.48 -26.86
CA GLY A 68 28.28 1.32 -27.25
C GLY A 68 29.45 0.54 -27.85
N ARG A 69 29.75 -0.66 -27.30
CA ARG A 69 30.77 -1.57 -27.84
C ARG A 69 30.33 -2.23 -29.14
N MET A 70 29.02 -2.40 -29.34
CA MET A 70 28.45 -2.93 -30.58
C MET A 70 28.43 -1.85 -31.67
N SER A 71 28.12 -0.59 -31.31
CA SER A 71 28.15 0.59 -32.19
C SER A 71 29.50 0.79 -32.89
N SER A 72 30.63 0.50 -32.23
CA SER A 72 31.96 0.58 -32.84
C SER A 72 32.31 -0.57 -33.81
N ARG A 73 31.43 -1.57 -33.95
CA ARG A 73 31.61 -2.75 -34.83
C ARG A 73 30.55 -2.89 -35.90
N ILE A 74 29.68 -1.91 -36.02
CA ILE A 74 28.48 -2.04 -36.82
C ILE A 74 28.77 -1.67 -38.29
N SER A 75 28.39 -2.57 -39.18
CA SER A 75 28.32 -2.35 -40.63
C SER A 75 27.20 -1.36 -41.00
N ASP A 76 27.25 -0.78 -42.20
CA ASP A 76 26.34 0.23 -42.77
C ASP A 76 24.80 -0.04 -42.65
N LYS A 77 24.39 -1.22 -42.20
CA LYS A 77 22.98 -1.62 -42.00
C LYS A 77 22.42 -1.36 -40.60
N TRP A 78 23.15 -0.68 -39.70
CA TRP A 78 22.70 -0.44 -38.30
C TRP A 78 21.33 0.16 -38.19
N PHE A 79 21.02 1.09 -39.08
CA PHE A 79 19.79 1.87 -39.02
C PHE A 79 18.56 1.00 -39.20
N LEU A 80 18.67 -0.15 -39.90
CA LEU A 80 17.59 -1.13 -40.01
C LEU A 80 17.55 -2.12 -38.83
N SER A 81 18.70 -2.53 -38.29
CA SER A 81 18.73 -3.55 -37.24
C SER A 81 18.30 -3.01 -35.87
N PHE A 82 18.56 -1.74 -35.58
CA PHE A 82 18.22 -1.11 -34.30
C PHE A 82 16.69 -1.04 -34.05
N PRO A 83 15.87 -0.48 -34.96
CA PRO A 83 14.42 -0.41 -34.78
C PRO A 83 13.77 -1.79 -34.71
N LEU A 84 14.29 -2.73 -35.51
CA LEU A 84 13.75 -4.09 -35.59
C LEU A 84 14.05 -4.89 -34.30
N SER A 85 15.25 -4.71 -33.72
CA SER A 85 15.57 -5.29 -32.41
C SER A 85 14.71 -4.72 -31.28
N ILE A 86 14.41 -3.42 -31.31
CA ILE A 86 13.53 -2.79 -30.32
C ILE A 86 12.13 -3.38 -30.41
N PHE A 87 11.60 -3.55 -31.62
CA PHE A 87 10.30 -4.18 -31.84
C PHE A 87 10.25 -5.61 -31.29
N VAL A 88 11.30 -6.40 -31.50
CA VAL A 88 11.40 -7.76 -30.95
C VAL A 88 11.47 -7.73 -29.42
N ILE A 89 12.25 -6.83 -28.82
CA ILE A 89 12.35 -6.70 -27.36
C ILE A 89 11.00 -6.30 -26.76
N VAL A 90 10.29 -5.34 -27.37
CA VAL A 90 8.96 -4.91 -26.92
C VAL A 90 7.94 -6.03 -27.05
N ALA A 91 7.96 -6.78 -28.16
CA ALA A 91 7.08 -7.94 -28.34
C ALA A 91 7.36 -9.03 -27.30
N VAL A 92 8.63 -9.36 -27.05
CA VAL A 92 9.03 -10.31 -26.01
C VAL A 92 8.64 -9.80 -24.62
N MET A 93 8.79 -8.50 -24.33
CA MET A 93 8.31 -7.92 -23.07
C MET A 93 6.80 -8.07 -22.92
N PHE A 94 6.01 -7.76 -23.96
CA PHE A 94 4.56 -7.92 -23.91
C PHE A 94 4.14 -9.37 -23.67
N VAL A 95 4.73 -10.31 -24.40
CA VAL A 95 4.48 -11.75 -24.22
C VAL A 95 4.93 -12.23 -22.83
N SER A 96 6.08 -11.76 -22.34
CA SER A 96 6.58 -12.12 -21.00
C SER A 96 5.71 -11.54 -19.90
N LEU A 97 5.23 -10.30 -20.08
CA LEU A 97 4.27 -9.69 -19.18
C LEU A 97 2.95 -10.46 -19.20
N GLU A 98 2.48 -10.91 -20.36
CA GLU A 98 1.26 -11.71 -20.41
C GLU A 98 1.40 -13.09 -19.76
N LEU A 99 2.61 -13.68 -19.79
CA LEU A 99 2.91 -14.97 -19.17
C LEU A 99 3.24 -14.90 -17.67
N VAL A 100 3.90 -13.82 -17.22
CA VAL A 100 4.41 -13.69 -15.84
C VAL A 100 3.51 -12.81 -14.97
N TRP A 101 2.66 -11.98 -15.57
CA TRP A 101 1.75 -11.11 -14.83
C TRP A 101 0.52 -11.89 -14.37
N GLU A 102 0.73 -12.78 -13.40
CA GLU A 102 -0.31 -13.06 -12.42
C GLU A 102 -0.60 -11.72 -11.73
N LYS A 103 -1.71 -11.10 -12.14
CA LYS A 103 -2.24 -9.83 -11.60
C LYS A 103 -2.04 -9.81 -10.09
N GLY A 104 -1.00 -9.10 -9.63
CA GLY A 104 -0.67 -8.93 -8.23
C GLY A 104 -1.90 -8.46 -7.48
N ARG A 105 -2.49 -9.37 -6.72
CA ARG A 105 -3.71 -9.14 -5.96
C ARG A 105 -3.45 -9.63 -4.56
N THR A 106 -4.06 -8.94 -3.61
CA THR A 106 -4.10 -9.32 -2.22
C THR A 106 -4.74 -10.71 -2.10
N THR A 107 -3.91 -11.71 -1.89
CA THR A 107 -4.32 -13.08 -1.57
C THR A 107 -4.54 -13.16 -0.07
N THR A 108 -5.63 -13.81 0.34
CA THR A 108 -5.82 -14.14 1.76
C THR A 108 -4.78 -15.19 2.18
N LEU A 109 -4.61 -15.39 3.49
CA LEU A 109 -3.71 -16.44 4.03
C LEU A 109 -4.12 -17.85 3.56
N ASP A 110 -5.40 -18.02 3.22
CA ASP A 110 -5.98 -19.26 2.69
C ASP A 110 -5.87 -19.37 1.16
N GLY A 111 -5.18 -18.43 0.50
CA GLY A 111 -4.96 -18.45 -0.95
C GLY A 111 -6.17 -18.02 -1.79
N LYS A 112 -7.22 -17.46 -1.18
CA LYS A 112 -8.37 -16.90 -1.92
C LYS A 112 -8.06 -15.51 -2.46
N TYR A 113 -8.62 -15.16 -3.62
CA TYR A 113 -8.34 -13.91 -4.31
C TYR A 113 -9.45 -12.88 -4.12
N ILE A 114 -9.11 -11.72 -3.57
CA ILE A 114 -10.00 -10.55 -3.54
C ILE A 114 -9.77 -9.74 -4.81
N ARG A 115 -10.77 -9.68 -5.69
CA ARG A 115 -10.69 -9.05 -7.02
C ARG A 115 -11.47 -7.75 -7.10
N THR A 116 -12.38 -7.50 -6.17
CA THR A 116 -13.30 -6.36 -6.23
C THR A 116 -13.55 -5.71 -4.87
N VAL A 117 -14.13 -4.50 -4.87
CA VAL A 117 -14.45 -3.78 -3.63
C VAL A 117 -15.57 -4.48 -2.87
N GLY A 118 -16.54 -5.06 -3.57
CA GLY A 118 -17.57 -5.90 -2.94
C GLY A 118 -16.98 -7.10 -2.20
N GLN A 119 -16.06 -7.81 -2.85
CA GLN A 119 -15.33 -8.94 -2.25
C GLN A 119 -14.47 -8.52 -1.05
N LEU A 120 -13.82 -7.35 -1.12
CA LEU A 120 -13.02 -6.83 -0.01
C LEU A 120 -13.88 -6.47 1.20
N ASN A 121 -15.03 -5.82 0.96
CA ASN A 121 -15.98 -5.48 2.02
C ASN A 121 -16.55 -6.74 2.67
N ALA A 122 -16.98 -7.71 1.86
CA ALA A 122 -17.49 -8.98 2.37
C ALA A 122 -16.43 -9.75 3.19
N PHE A 123 -15.17 -9.74 2.76
CA PHE A 123 -14.06 -10.32 3.52
C PHE A 123 -13.85 -9.60 4.87
N ASN A 124 -13.84 -8.26 4.87
CA ASN A 124 -13.69 -7.46 6.09
C ASN A 124 -14.87 -7.62 7.07
N GLU A 125 -16.06 -7.93 6.55
CA GLU A 125 -17.26 -8.22 7.33
C GLU A 125 -17.35 -9.68 7.81
N GLY A 126 -16.37 -10.53 7.46
CA GLY A 126 -16.31 -11.92 7.93
C GLY A 126 -17.26 -12.88 7.19
N VAL A 127 -17.70 -12.53 5.98
CA VAL A 127 -18.55 -13.40 5.16
C VAL A 127 -17.72 -14.57 4.62
N GLU A 128 -18.10 -15.81 4.96
CA GLU A 128 -17.35 -17.02 4.59
C GLU A 128 -17.24 -17.23 3.07
N ASP A 129 -18.26 -16.78 2.32
CA ASP A 129 -18.33 -16.83 0.86
C ASP A 129 -18.18 -15.43 0.22
N PHE A 130 -17.15 -14.68 0.62
CA PHE A 130 -16.90 -13.36 0.04
C PHE A 130 -16.59 -13.40 -1.47
N GLU A 131 -16.25 -14.56 -2.04
CA GLU A 131 -15.92 -14.70 -3.46
C GLU A 131 -17.14 -14.47 -4.36
N SER A 132 -18.35 -14.75 -3.86
CA SER A 132 -19.61 -14.51 -4.57
C SER A 132 -20.15 -13.08 -4.43
N ALA A 133 -19.47 -12.22 -3.66
CA ALA A 133 -19.88 -10.83 -3.48
C ALA A 133 -19.80 -10.04 -4.79
N VAL A 134 -20.94 -9.50 -5.21
CA VAL A 134 -21.08 -8.72 -6.45
C VAL A 134 -20.72 -7.26 -6.19
N ASP A 135 -20.03 -6.63 -7.13
CA ASP A 135 -19.73 -5.20 -7.05
C ASP A 135 -21.00 -4.35 -7.07
N GLY A 136 -21.12 -3.49 -6.06
CA GLY A 136 -22.28 -2.62 -5.86
C GLY A 136 -23.38 -3.22 -4.97
N ALA A 137 -23.29 -4.50 -4.62
CA ALA A 137 -24.07 -5.06 -3.53
C ALA A 137 -23.27 -4.86 -2.24
N ALA A 138 -23.55 -3.79 -1.51
CA ALA A 138 -23.21 -3.78 -0.09
C ALA A 138 -23.82 -5.06 0.51
N PRO A 139 -23.08 -5.87 1.30
CA PRO A 139 -23.72 -6.87 2.14
C PRO A 139 -24.53 -6.04 3.14
N VAL A 140 -25.80 -5.80 2.82
CA VAL A 140 -26.76 -5.26 3.77
C VAL A 140 -27.09 -6.42 4.69
N VAL A 141 -26.11 -6.80 5.51
CA VAL A 141 -26.43 -7.37 6.81
C VAL A 141 -26.82 -6.16 7.64
N GLU A 142 -28.08 -5.74 7.47
CA GLU A 142 -28.77 -4.94 8.47
C GLU A 142 -28.83 -5.80 9.73
N GLU A 143 -27.82 -5.70 10.59
CA GLU A 143 -28.01 -6.02 12.00
C GLU A 143 -28.92 -4.93 12.58
N THR A 144 -30.23 -5.14 12.43
CA THR A 144 -31.32 -4.37 13.05
C THR A 144 -31.62 -4.89 14.46
N GLY A 145 -30.62 -5.44 15.15
CA GLY A 145 -30.70 -5.77 16.57
C GLY A 145 -30.20 -4.60 17.42
N PRO A 146 -30.74 -4.38 18.63
CA PRO A 146 -30.11 -3.46 19.58
C PRO A 146 -28.66 -3.85 19.79
N LEU A 147 -27.73 -2.94 19.53
CA LEU A 147 -26.32 -3.18 19.81
C LEU A 147 -26.13 -3.47 21.30
N PRO A 148 -25.25 -4.42 21.67
CA PRO A 148 -24.93 -4.65 23.08
C PRO A 148 -24.30 -3.37 23.65
N GLU A 149 -25.07 -2.68 24.48
CA GLU A 149 -24.60 -1.51 25.22
C GLU A 149 -23.63 -2.00 26.31
N VAL A 150 -22.35 -1.75 26.09
CA VAL A 150 -21.29 -2.08 27.04
C VAL A 150 -20.70 -0.78 27.55
N VAL A 151 -20.80 -0.55 28.85
CA VAL A 151 -20.09 0.54 29.51
C VAL A 151 -18.61 0.20 29.51
N LEU A 152 -17.84 0.90 28.68
CA LEU A 152 -16.40 0.67 28.55
C LEU A 152 -15.67 1.31 29.74
N THR A 153 -14.69 0.60 30.32
CA THR A 153 -13.89 1.13 31.43
C THR A 153 -12.40 0.89 31.23
N GLY A 154 -11.57 1.76 31.79
CA GLY A 154 -10.12 1.63 31.79
C GLY A 154 -9.53 1.42 30.38
N ASP A 155 -8.83 0.30 30.21
CA ASP A 155 -8.10 -0.04 28.97
C ASP A 155 -9.03 -0.23 27.76
N GLU A 156 -10.26 -0.70 27.98
CA GLU A 156 -11.24 -0.90 26.89
C GLU A 156 -11.71 0.44 26.32
N LEU A 157 -11.88 1.45 27.17
CA LEU A 157 -12.23 2.80 26.75
C LEU A 157 -11.09 3.44 25.94
N ALA A 158 -9.85 3.25 26.36
CA ALA A 158 -8.68 3.75 25.66
C ALA A 158 -8.48 3.09 24.29
N GLU A 159 -8.76 1.79 24.16
CA GLU A 159 -8.69 1.10 22.88
C GLU A 159 -9.82 1.53 21.94
N ALA A 160 -11.03 1.69 22.46
CA ALA A 160 -12.16 2.22 21.70
C ALA A 160 -11.93 3.67 21.24
N GLU A 161 -11.28 4.49 22.06
CA GLU A 161 -10.85 5.84 21.67
C GLU A 161 -9.90 5.81 20.47
N LYS A 162 -8.93 4.88 20.44
CA LYS A 162 -8.03 4.75 19.28
C LYS A 162 -8.81 4.37 18.01
N VAL A 163 -9.79 3.47 18.12
CA VAL A 163 -10.66 3.11 16.98
C VAL A 163 -11.45 4.33 16.51
N PHE A 164 -12.06 5.06 17.45
CA PHE A 164 -12.81 6.27 17.18
C PHE A 164 -11.96 7.33 16.47
N GLN A 165 -10.79 7.66 17.01
CA GLN A 165 -9.89 8.65 16.43
C GLN A 165 -9.43 8.22 15.04
N ARG A 166 -8.99 6.96 14.87
CA ARG A 166 -8.50 6.44 13.59
C ARG A 166 -9.57 6.47 12.48
N LYS A 167 -10.83 6.15 12.81
CA LYS A 167 -11.91 6.08 11.82
C LYS A 167 -12.59 7.43 11.59
N CYS A 168 -12.85 8.20 12.64
CA CYS A 168 -13.67 9.40 12.58
C CYS A 168 -12.89 10.69 12.30
N THR A 169 -11.55 10.69 12.36
CA THR A 169 -10.72 11.85 11.96
C THR A 169 -10.23 11.80 10.52
N ARG A 170 -10.55 10.73 9.78
CA ARG A 170 -10.03 10.50 8.42
C ARG A 170 -10.55 11.50 7.40
N CYS A 171 -11.81 11.92 7.52
CA CYS A 171 -12.47 12.81 6.56
C CYS A 171 -12.56 14.26 7.05
N HIS A 172 -12.67 14.48 8.35
CA HIS A 172 -12.73 15.81 8.97
C HIS A 172 -12.27 15.74 10.42
N ALA A 173 -11.94 16.89 11.01
CA ALA A 173 -11.58 16.95 12.42
C ALA A 173 -12.79 16.63 13.32
N ILE A 174 -12.61 15.85 14.38
CA ILE A 174 -13.68 15.59 15.37
C ILE A 174 -14.17 16.89 16.01
N LYS A 175 -13.27 17.84 16.27
CA LYS A 175 -13.60 19.13 16.88
C LYS A 175 -14.66 19.92 16.10
N SER A 176 -14.78 19.73 14.78
CA SER A 176 -15.82 20.44 13.99
C SER A 176 -17.22 19.84 14.16
N VAL A 177 -17.32 18.60 14.67
CA VAL A 177 -18.58 17.86 14.84
C VAL A 177 -18.89 17.46 16.28
N ASP A 178 -18.03 17.86 17.23
CA ASP A 178 -18.09 17.52 18.66
C ASP A 178 -19.48 17.79 19.29
N ASN A 179 -20.01 19.00 19.05
CA ASN A 179 -21.35 19.39 19.50
C ASN A 179 -22.46 18.53 18.88
N ALA A 180 -22.31 18.12 17.62
CA ALA A 180 -23.31 17.30 16.94
C ALA A 180 -23.30 15.87 17.50
N ILE A 181 -22.13 15.29 17.74
CA ILE A 181 -21.98 13.96 18.36
C ILE A 181 -22.68 13.95 19.73
N ALA A 182 -22.43 14.95 20.58
CA ALA A 182 -23.08 15.08 21.87
C ALA A 182 -24.62 15.19 21.75
N GLN A 183 -25.14 15.85 20.71
CA GLN A 183 -26.58 15.94 20.45
C GLN A 183 -27.18 14.59 20.03
N TYR A 184 -26.55 13.86 19.11
CA TYR A 184 -27.00 12.52 18.70
C TYR A 184 -27.01 11.56 19.88
N ARG A 185 -25.95 11.56 20.71
CA ARG A 185 -25.90 10.77 21.94
C ARG A 185 -27.04 11.11 22.90
N LYS A 186 -27.30 12.40 23.17
CA LYS A 186 -28.41 12.82 24.06
C LYS A 186 -29.78 12.37 23.59
N LYS A 187 -29.96 12.14 22.29
CA LYS A 187 -31.19 11.62 21.69
C LYS A 187 -31.25 10.09 21.65
N GLY A 188 -30.20 9.39 22.08
CA GLY A 188 -30.07 7.93 21.90
C GLY A 188 -29.80 7.52 20.45
N GLU A 189 -29.35 8.44 19.60
CA GLU A 189 -29.15 8.25 18.16
C GLU A 189 -27.66 8.09 17.79
N ALA A 190 -26.81 7.71 18.74
CA ALA A 190 -25.37 7.50 18.51
C ALA A 190 -25.12 6.43 17.44
N GLU A 191 -25.88 5.34 17.43
CA GLU A 191 -25.79 4.31 16.40
C GLU A 191 -26.14 4.84 15.01
N LYS A 192 -27.20 5.65 14.92
CA LYS A 192 -27.66 6.23 13.66
C LYS A 192 -26.54 7.04 13.00
N ILE A 193 -25.90 7.96 13.74
CA ILE A 193 -24.85 8.80 13.15
C ILE A 193 -23.63 7.97 12.72
N VAL A 194 -23.27 6.92 13.45
CA VAL A 194 -22.14 6.06 13.08
C VAL A 194 -22.45 5.21 11.85
N ARG A 195 -23.67 4.70 11.71
CA ARG A 195 -24.12 3.99 10.49
C ARG A 195 -24.22 4.91 9.28
N ASP A 196 -24.69 6.15 9.49
CA ASP A 196 -24.69 7.17 8.45
C ASP A 196 -23.26 7.46 7.95
N MET A 197 -22.29 7.54 8.86
CA MET A 197 -20.87 7.69 8.50
C MET A 197 -20.28 6.44 7.85
N LYS A 198 -20.68 5.23 8.26
CA LYS A 198 -20.29 3.98 7.60
C LYS A 198 -20.71 3.99 6.13
N ALA A 199 -21.92 4.45 5.83
CA ALA A 199 -22.47 4.49 4.48
C ALA A 199 -21.74 5.47 3.53
N VAL A 200 -20.94 6.40 4.06
CA VAL A 200 -20.13 7.32 3.24
C VAL A 200 -19.03 6.55 2.50
N PRO A 201 -18.85 6.77 1.18
CA PRO A 201 -17.78 6.12 0.43
C PRO A 201 -16.40 6.38 1.05
N ASN A 202 -15.58 5.33 1.13
CA ASN A 202 -14.24 5.35 1.71
C ASN A 202 -14.18 5.66 3.22
N SER A 203 -15.29 5.53 3.95
CA SER A 203 -15.31 5.63 5.42
C SER A 203 -14.42 4.58 6.09
N ASP A 204 -14.29 3.40 5.45
CA ASP A 204 -13.53 2.26 5.97
C ASP A 204 -14.03 1.80 7.36
N ILE A 205 -15.31 2.06 7.69
CA ILE A 205 -15.92 1.62 8.95
C ILE A 205 -16.56 0.25 8.75
N SER A 206 -16.12 -0.75 9.51
CA SER A 206 -16.72 -2.10 9.49
C SER A 206 -17.86 -2.23 10.52
N ASN A 207 -18.69 -3.27 10.45
CA ASN A 207 -19.79 -3.49 11.42
C ASN A 207 -19.28 -3.59 12.87
N LYS A 208 -18.14 -4.28 13.09
CA LYS A 208 -17.49 -4.34 14.41
C LYS A 208 -17.06 -2.95 14.91
N ASP A 209 -16.58 -2.07 14.01
CA ASP A 209 -16.18 -0.71 14.37
C ASP A 209 -17.41 0.10 14.80
N VAL A 210 -18.58 -0.12 14.17
CA VAL A 210 -19.83 0.55 14.57
C VAL A 210 -20.13 0.29 16.05
N VAL A 211 -20.08 -0.97 16.49
CA VAL A 211 -20.35 -1.33 17.90
C VAL A 211 -19.37 -0.64 18.85
N THR A 212 -18.08 -0.72 18.55
CA THR A 212 -17.03 -0.10 19.36
C THR A 212 -17.18 1.42 19.43
N ILE A 213 -17.44 2.07 18.30
CA ILE A 213 -17.57 3.53 18.21
C ILE A 213 -18.83 4.01 18.94
N VAL A 214 -19.95 3.30 18.81
CA VAL A 214 -21.20 3.65 19.51
C VAL A 214 -21.02 3.56 21.02
N ASN A 215 -20.42 2.47 21.51
CA ASN A 215 -20.15 2.30 22.95
C ASN A 215 -19.18 3.37 23.48
N TYR A 216 -18.17 3.75 22.68
CA TYR A 216 -17.28 4.87 23.02
C TYR A 216 -18.04 6.20 23.11
N ILE A 217 -18.86 6.54 22.10
CA ILE A 217 -19.65 7.78 22.08
C ILE A 217 -20.60 7.83 23.29
N ASN A 218 -21.27 6.73 23.60
CA ASN A 218 -22.18 6.67 24.75
C ASN A 218 -21.46 6.85 26.10
N THR A 219 -20.20 6.45 26.19
CA THR A 219 -19.40 6.53 27.43
C THR A 219 -18.67 7.87 27.57
N ALA A 220 -18.13 8.43 26.49
CA ALA A 220 -17.17 9.54 26.53
C ALA A 220 -17.76 10.92 26.19
N TYR A 221 -18.88 10.97 25.44
CA TYR A 221 -19.56 12.21 25.04
C TYR A 221 -20.75 12.52 25.91
#